data_AF-A0A352J175-F1
#
_entry.id   AF-A0A352J175-F1
#
_cell.length_a   1.000
_cell.length_b   1.000
_cell.length_c   1.000
_cell.angle_alpha   90.00
_cell.angle_beta   90.00
_cell.angle_gamma   90.00
#
_symmetry.space_group_name_H-M   'P 1'
#
loop_
_entity.id
_entity.type
_entity.pdbx_description
1 polymer ?
#
loop_
_entity_poly.entity_id
_entity_poly.type
_entity_poly.pdbx_seq_one_letter_code
_entity_poly.pdbx_strand_id
1 'polypeptide(L)'
;ILLISVAVFSQNDQTTCNLGFSFKISNNSNWGNNEPVVTEVVPGSPAEKAGLKANDIILEVNGNGTYLKPSHTIMSWFMEKPSEMSISIRNFEASFKPMHIAKDCRPRNGLSEAQLAPVFSFYSLEDIQDRKFIIPVKTTINPDADFFNYRTYDFAPSDVSSREMDERINSIFVRVLSQLGLKRDSEDPDFIIQTFYSYQNNPMFKTESPTRGTYSGTWRFDTRNNRMVKIPVFDPTQPVRIDDVMYDLEFGYRFYDRKFTEPGRSMLVWESEVKEKLSDNYGLLDYLEMNLPLILSKFPNSGNLERATYHVKYLRYNYTGISYDLNDLKTVVSVDAGSPAARAGIKPGDVVIKVQGHNFNHDAASLTSSYRRFIAETMKYRDPATKYTDSNGFQNAMYWDIIHYNSISKEINDKKRYKAGFSYLFNFNQYIDWDTPDTLNIDVERKGEKLSFEVKPIINRHSHVSVE
;
A
#
# COMPACT_ATOMS: atom_id res chain seq x y z
N ILE A 1 60.15 20.32 18.69
CA ILE A 1 59.74 18.90 18.63
C ILE A 1 58.29 18.89 18.17
N LEU A 2 58.06 18.29 17.01
CA LEU A 2 56.77 18.06 16.36
C LEU A 2 55.83 17.27 17.30
N LEU A 3 54.54 17.63 17.32
CA LEU A 3 53.46 16.68 17.57
C LEU A 3 52.41 16.90 16.48
N ILE A 4 52.53 16.04 15.44
CA ILE A 4 51.55 15.91 14.36
C ILE A 4 50.35 15.18 14.95
N SER A 5 49.23 15.87 15.10
CA SER A 5 47.92 15.24 15.24
C SER A 5 47.43 14.86 13.85
N VAL A 6 47.63 13.59 13.51
CA VAL A 6 47.05 12.97 12.31
C VAL A 6 45.53 12.98 12.49
N ALA A 7 44.84 13.82 11.72
CA ALA A 7 43.40 13.70 11.55
C ALA A 7 43.13 12.40 10.79
N VAL A 8 42.66 11.38 11.51
CA VAL A 8 42.10 10.18 10.89
C VAL A 8 40.72 10.57 10.36
N PHE A 9 40.64 10.90 9.07
CA PHE A 9 39.36 10.95 8.36
C PHE A 9 38.83 9.53 8.25
N SER A 10 37.82 9.20 9.07
CA SER A 10 37.03 7.98 8.86
C SER A 10 36.25 8.09 7.56
N GLN A 11 36.32 7.06 6.73
CA GLN A 11 35.62 6.95 5.44
C GLN A 11 34.12 6.67 5.64
N ASN A 12 33.29 7.34 4.82
CA ASN A 12 31.84 7.14 4.54
C ASN A 12 30.77 7.59 5.56
N ASP A 13 30.71 8.90 5.81
CA ASP A 13 29.57 9.57 6.51
C ASP A 13 28.43 10.00 5.55
N GLN A 14 28.47 9.56 4.28
CA GLN A 14 27.57 10.01 3.21
C GLN A 14 26.46 9.02 2.83
N THR A 15 26.47 7.78 3.35
CA THR A 15 25.52 6.74 2.97
C THR A 15 24.77 6.23 4.20
N THR A 16 23.45 6.16 4.12
CA THR A 16 22.59 5.57 5.14
C THR A 16 22.04 4.24 4.65
N CYS A 17 22.18 3.19 5.46
CA CYS A 17 21.66 1.85 5.17
C CYS A 17 20.49 1.54 6.09
N ASN A 18 19.30 1.36 5.51
CA ASN A 18 18.09 1.01 6.22
C ASN A 18 17.70 -0.46 5.95
N LEU A 19 16.83 -1.03 6.80
CA LEU A 19 16.38 -2.41 6.63
C LEU A 19 15.48 -2.60 5.39
N GLY A 20 14.81 -1.54 4.94
CA GLY A 20 13.79 -1.65 3.89
C GLY A 20 12.47 -2.24 4.39
N PHE A 21 12.25 -2.33 5.70
CA PHE A 21 10.97 -2.70 6.32
C PHE A 21 10.91 -2.14 7.76
N SER A 22 9.72 -2.15 8.35
CA SER A 22 9.47 -1.86 9.76
C SER A 22 8.91 -3.09 10.47
N PHE A 23 9.14 -3.19 11.79
CA PHE A 23 8.59 -4.26 12.61
C PHE A 23 8.18 -3.73 13.99
N LYS A 24 7.31 -4.47 14.67
CA LYS A 24 6.95 -4.26 16.08
C LYS A 24 7.08 -5.56 16.85
N ILE A 25 7.35 -5.51 18.14
CA ILE A 25 7.17 -6.69 19.00
C ILE A 25 5.67 -6.90 19.16
N SER A 26 5.18 -8.06 18.72
CA SER A 26 3.76 -8.35 18.76
C SER A 26 3.33 -8.66 20.19
N ASN A 27 2.18 -8.10 20.56
CA ASN A 27 1.43 -8.42 21.78
C ASN A 27 0.18 -9.27 21.46
N ASN A 28 0.03 -9.73 20.22
CA ASN A 28 -1.05 -10.60 19.80
C ASN A 28 -0.73 -12.04 20.27
N SER A 29 -1.53 -12.57 21.20
CA SER A 29 -1.37 -13.94 21.71
C SER A 29 -1.44 -14.99 20.61
N ASN A 30 -2.17 -14.72 19.51
CA ASN A 30 -2.42 -15.66 18.43
C ASN A 30 -1.44 -15.54 17.26
N TRP A 31 -0.58 -14.51 17.24
CA TRP A 31 0.39 -14.27 16.15
C TRP A 31 1.70 -13.61 16.64
N GLY A 32 2.75 -14.43 16.74
CA GLY A 32 4.11 -13.96 17.05
C GLY A 32 4.24 -13.30 18.43
N ASN A 33 3.51 -13.78 19.44
CA ASN A 33 3.52 -13.17 20.77
C ASN A 33 4.94 -13.03 21.34
N ASN A 34 5.33 -11.80 21.68
CA ASN A 34 6.68 -11.42 22.11
C ASN A 34 7.80 -11.67 21.08
N GLU A 35 7.43 -11.77 19.80
CA GLU A 35 8.33 -11.83 18.66
C GLU A 35 8.16 -10.58 17.78
N PRO A 36 9.22 -10.15 17.08
CA PRO A 36 9.11 -9.11 16.06
C PRO A 36 8.26 -9.57 14.87
N VAL A 37 7.24 -8.79 14.53
CA VAL A 37 6.37 -8.99 13.36
C VAL A 37 6.54 -7.82 12.40
N VAL A 38 6.78 -8.12 11.13
CA VAL A 38 6.92 -7.12 10.07
C VAL A 38 5.60 -6.37 9.90
N THR A 39 5.64 -5.04 9.97
CA THR A 39 4.46 -4.17 9.84
C THR A 39 4.32 -3.61 8.43
N GLU A 40 5.42 -3.20 7.81
CA GLU A 40 5.45 -2.61 6.48
C GLU A 40 6.77 -2.97 5.80
N VAL A 41 6.74 -3.24 4.50
CA VAL A 41 7.94 -3.46 3.68
C VAL A 41 8.04 -2.31 2.69
N VAL A 42 9.21 -1.67 2.65
CA VAL A 42 9.43 -0.49 1.81
C VAL A 42 9.39 -0.91 0.33
N PRO A 43 8.64 -0.20 -0.53
CA PRO A 43 8.50 -0.54 -1.94
C PRO A 43 9.84 -0.52 -2.68
N GLY A 44 10.07 -1.50 -3.55
CA GLY A 44 11.28 -1.63 -4.37
C GLY A 44 12.56 -1.92 -3.58
N SER A 45 12.48 -1.99 -2.25
CA SER A 45 13.62 -2.25 -1.38
C SER A 45 14.17 -3.67 -1.58
N PRO A 46 15.42 -3.93 -1.18
CA PRO A 46 15.95 -5.28 -1.18
C PRO A 46 15.12 -6.28 -0.35
N ALA A 47 14.46 -5.83 0.72
CA ALA A 47 13.60 -6.67 1.55
C ALA A 47 12.36 -7.16 0.80
N GLU A 48 11.69 -6.27 0.05
CA GLU A 48 10.57 -6.64 -0.82
C GLU A 48 11.03 -7.62 -1.91
N LYS A 49 12.17 -7.34 -2.55
CA LYS A 49 12.75 -8.21 -3.59
C LYS A 49 13.15 -9.60 -3.06
N ALA A 50 13.55 -9.70 -1.81
CA ALA A 50 13.83 -10.98 -1.14
C ALA A 50 12.56 -11.76 -0.79
N GLY A 51 11.38 -11.15 -0.93
CA GLY A 51 10.08 -11.77 -0.67
C GLY A 51 9.62 -11.67 0.78
N LEU A 52 10.16 -10.72 1.56
CA LEU A 52 9.67 -10.41 2.90
C LEU A 52 8.29 -9.73 2.77
N LYS A 53 7.34 -10.13 3.60
CA LYS A 53 5.97 -9.62 3.58
C LYS A 53 5.60 -9.04 4.93
N ALA A 54 4.60 -8.15 4.94
CA ALA A 54 3.93 -7.78 6.17
C ALA A 54 3.34 -9.03 6.85
N ASN A 55 3.32 -9.03 8.18
CA ASN A 55 2.92 -10.14 9.05
C ASN A 55 3.89 -11.32 9.16
N ASP A 56 5.03 -11.30 8.45
CA ASP A 56 6.08 -12.28 8.72
C ASP A 56 6.60 -12.10 10.16
N ILE A 57 6.71 -13.21 10.88
CA ILE A 57 7.27 -13.26 12.23
C ILE A 57 8.77 -13.52 12.07
N ILE A 58 9.63 -12.61 12.55
CA ILE A 58 11.08 -12.78 12.46
C ILE A 58 11.56 -13.61 13.66
N LEU A 59 12.08 -14.80 13.41
CA LEU A 59 12.54 -15.74 14.42
C LEU A 59 14.00 -15.50 14.82
N GLU A 60 14.86 -15.16 13.84
CA GLU A 60 16.28 -14.89 14.07
C GLU A 60 16.77 -13.71 13.26
N VAL A 61 17.77 -13.01 13.78
CA VAL A 61 18.54 -11.96 13.10
C VAL A 61 20.02 -12.25 13.25
N ASN A 62 20.73 -12.43 12.13
CA ASN A 62 22.16 -12.73 12.09
C ASN A 62 22.58 -13.89 13.00
N GLY A 63 21.73 -14.91 13.13
CA GLY A 63 21.95 -16.09 13.98
C GLY A 63 21.51 -15.94 15.44
N ASN A 64 20.94 -14.79 15.82
CA ASN A 64 20.42 -14.55 17.17
C ASN A 64 18.89 -14.70 17.20
N GLY A 65 18.37 -15.55 18.10
CA GLY A 65 16.93 -15.75 18.30
C GLY A 65 16.22 -14.53 18.92
N THR A 66 15.09 -14.14 18.37
CA THR A 66 14.36 -12.89 18.68
C THR A 66 13.32 -13.01 19.78
N TYR A 67 12.93 -14.23 20.16
CA TYR A 67 11.88 -14.47 21.16
C TYR A 67 12.19 -13.78 22.50
N LEU A 68 11.22 -13.02 23.02
CA LEU A 68 11.31 -12.24 24.27
C LEU A 68 12.42 -11.18 24.26
N LYS A 69 12.92 -10.76 23.07
CA LYS A 69 13.93 -9.71 22.97
C LYS A 69 13.29 -8.36 22.73
N PRO A 70 13.77 -7.30 23.41
CA PRO A 70 13.26 -5.96 23.18
C PRO A 70 13.75 -5.43 21.82
N SER A 71 12.98 -4.53 21.21
CA SER A 71 13.25 -4.01 19.86
C SER A 71 14.66 -3.43 19.70
N HIS A 72 15.22 -2.79 20.73
CA HIS A 72 16.57 -2.20 20.66
C HIS A 72 17.68 -3.26 20.55
N THR A 73 17.50 -4.42 21.19
CA THR A 73 18.45 -5.55 21.10
C THR A 73 18.40 -6.18 19.71
N ILE A 74 17.19 -6.39 19.19
CA ILE A 74 17.00 -6.89 17.82
C ILE A 74 17.60 -5.90 16.81
N MET A 75 17.38 -4.60 17.03
CA MET A 75 17.98 -3.56 16.18
C MET A 75 19.50 -3.58 16.25
N SER A 76 20.12 -3.82 17.42
CA SER A 76 21.59 -3.93 17.49
C SER A 76 22.12 -5.10 16.65
N TRP A 77 21.40 -6.23 16.58
CA TRP A 77 21.80 -7.37 15.76
C TRP A 77 21.72 -7.06 14.27
N PHE A 78 20.69 -6.35 13.83
CA PHE A 78 20.66 -5.85 12.46
C PHE A 78 21.88 -4.98 12.14
N MET A 79 22.38 -4.19 13.10
CA MET A 79 23.50 -3.27 12.90
C MET A 79 24.88 -3.94 12.91
N GLU A 80 25.00 -5.21 13.32
CA GLU A 80 26.26 -5.96 13.32
C GLU A 80 26.90 -6.05 11.92
N LYS A 81 26.05 -6.13 10.88
CA LYS A 81 26.48 -6.15 9.48
C LYS A 81 26.03 -4.87 8.79
N PRO A 82 26.94 -4.08 8.17
CA PRO A 82 26.61 -2.73 7.68
C PRO A 82 25.73 -2.72 6.41
N SER A 83 25.85 -3.72 5.53
CA SER A 83 25.25 -3.69 4.18
C SER A 83 24.31 -4.86 3.88
N GLU A 84 24.22 -5.85 4.76
CA GLU A 84 23.40 -7.04 4.58
C GLU A 84 22.87 -7.54 5.93
N MET A 85 21.91 -8.45 5.89
CA MET A 85 21.37 -9.14 7.05
C MET A 85 20.91 -10.55 6.65
N SER A 86 21.04 -11.47 7.58
CA SER A 86 20.40 -12.79 7.50
C SER A 86 19.25 -12.81 8.51
N ILE A 87 18.07 -13.22 8.09
CA ILE A 87 16.92 -13.42 9.00
C ILE A 87 16.31 -14.80 8.74
N SER A 88 15.62 -15.35 9.73
CA SER A 88 14.69 -16.45 9.50
C SER A 88 13.29 -16.00 9.90
N ILE A 89 12.29 -16.39 9.09
CA ILE A 89 10.89 -15.99 9.31
C ILE A 89 9.98 -17.20 9.48
N ARG A 90 8.82 -16.96 10.08
CA ARG A 90 7.66 -17.85 10.13
C ARG A 90 6.40 -17.12 9.67
N ASN A 91 5.56 -17.82 8.93
CA ASN A 91 4.24 -17.38 8.49
C ASN A 91 3.36 -18.61 8.20
N PHE A 92 2.25 -18.45 7.46
CA PHE A 92 1.39 -19.57 7.08
C PHE A 92 2.00 -20.50 6.02
N GLU A 93 2.99 -20.05 5.26
CA GLU A 93 3.62 -20.88 4.23
C GLU A 93 4.72 -21.77 4.84
N ALA A 94 5.50 -21.22 5.78
CA ALA A 94 6.65 -21.89 6.35
C ALA A 94 6.78 -21.65 7.86
N SER A 95 7.07 -22.72 8.60
CA SER A 95 7.40 -22.63 10.03
C SER A 95 8.78 -22.05 10.29
N PHE A 96 9.68 -22.14 9.30
CA PHE A 96 11.02 -21.58 9.32
C PHE A 96 11.51 -21.37 7.88
N LYS A 97 11.81 -20.14 7.49
CA LYS A 97 12.36 -19.79 6.16
C LYS A 97 13.54 -18.83 6.32
N PRO A 98 14.78 -19.26 6.05
CA PRO A 98 15.93 -18.38 6.07
C PRO A 98 15.95 -17.45 4.86
N MET A 99 16.42 -16.23 5.05
CA MET A 99 16.52 -15.19 4.04
C MET A 99 17.83 -14.42 4.20
N HIS A 100 18.47 -14.10 3.08
CA HIS A 100 19.65 -13.22 3.02
C HIS A 100 19.25 -11.97 2.25
N ILE A 101 19.34 -10.81 2.88
CA ILE A 101 18.76 -9.57 2.38
C ILE A 101 19.83 -8.47 2.45
N ALA A 102 20.08 -7.80 1.33
CA ALA A 102 20.90 -6.59 1.35
C ALA A 102 20.17 -5.46 2.09
N LYS A 103 20.89 -4.56 2.75
CA LYS A 103 20.28 -3.34 3.28
C LYS A 103 20.06 -2.31 2.18
N ASP A 104 19.02 -1.49 2.33
CA ASP A 104 18.75 -0.38 1.41
C ASP A 104 19.70 0.79 1.74
N CYS A 105 20.86 0.78 1.09
CA CYS A 105 21.93 1.75 1.27
C CYS A 105 21.85 2.86 0.22
N ARG A 106 21.63 4.11 0.65
CA ARG A 106 21.49 5.28 -0.24
C ARG A 106 22.29 6.48 0.27
N PRO A 107 22.69 7.41 -0.60
CA PRO A 107 23.27 8.68 -0.16
C PRO A 107 22.32 9.41 0.78
N ARG A 108 22.82 9.99 1.87
CA ARG A 108 22.02 10.67 2.91
C ARG A 108 21.25 11.87 2.37
N ASN A 109 21.79 12.54 1.36
CA ASN A 109 21.20 13.64 0.62
C ASN A 109 20.42 13.19 -0.63
N GLY A 110 20.24 11.89 -0.86
CA GLY A 110 19.54 11.37 -2.03
C GLY A 110 18.04 11.24 -1.83
N LEU A 111 17.28 11.87 -2.72
CA LEU A 111 15.84 11.67 -2.86
C LEU A 111 15.56 10.78 -4.06
N SER A 112 14.95 9.64 -3.80
CA SER A 112 14.49 8.73 -4.86
C SER A 112 13.18 9.18 -5.49
N GLU A 113 12.90 8.68 -6.69
CA GLU A 113 11.62 8.88 -7.37
C GLU A 113 10.41 8.45 -6.53
N ALA A 114 10.54 7.39 -5.72
CA ALA A 114 9.50 6.95 -4.79
C ALA A 114 9.19 7.99 -3.70
N GLN A 115 10.19 8.77 -3.27
CA GLN A 115 10.02 9.86 -2.30
C GLN A 115 9.54 11.16 -2.98
N LEU A 116 9.90 11.38 -4.24
CA LEU A 116 9.50 12.56 -5.01
C LEU A 116 8.06 12.47 -5.54
N ALA A 117 7.59 11.30 -5.93
CA ALA A 117 6.24 11.13 -6.49
C ALA A 117 5.13 11.65 -5.55
N PRO A 118 5.13 11.37 -4.23
CA PRO A 118 4.16 11.96 -3.31
C PRO A 118 4.25 13.49 -3.17
N VAL A 119 5.43 14.10 -3.35
CA VAL A 119 5.60 15.56 -3.32
C VAL A 119 4.83 16.22 -4.47
N PHE A 120 4.77 15.54 -5.63
CA PHE A 120 4.09 15.99 -6.84
C PHE A 120 2.72 15.30 -7.07
N SER A 121 2.09 14.80 -6.00
CA SER A 121 0.86 14.01 -6.07
C SER A 121 -0.31 14.67 -6.79
N PHE A 122 -0.40 16.00 -6.84
CA PHE A 122 -1.49 16.67 -7.58
C PHE A 122 -1.34 16.58 -9.10
N TYR A 123 -0.21 16.10 -9.63
CA TYR A 123 -0.17 15.67 -11.01
C TYR A 123 -1.04 14.42 -11.24
N SER A 124 -1.01 13.46 -10.32
CA SER A 124 -1.84 12.26 -10.35
C SER A 124 -2.28 11.88 -8.94
N LEU A 125 -3.43 12.41 -8.52
CA LEU A 125 -4.00 12.02 -7.22
C LEU A 125 -4.56 10.60 -7.30
N GLU A 126 -4.77 10.07 -8.50
CA GLU A 126 -5.21 8.72 -8.81
C GLU A 126 -4.12 7.69 -8.49
N ASP A 127 -2.86 8.01 -8.80
CA ASP A 127 -1.70 7.14 -8.58
C ASP A 127 -1.03 7.30 -7.21
N ILE A 128 -1.45 8.29 -6.42
CA ILE A 128 -0.94 8.55 -5.06
C ILE A 128 -2.11 8.58 -4.07
N GLN A 129 -2.27 7.52 -3.27
CA GLN A 129 -3.27 7.48 -2.19
C GLN A 129 -2.60 7.29 -0.84
N ASP A 130 -3.02 8.10 0.11
CA ASP A 130 -2.74 7.94 1.54
C ASP A 130 -4.05 8.21 2.27
N ARG A 131 -4.83 7.14 2.51
CA ARG A 131 -6.26 7.27 2.87
C ARG A 131 -6.68 6.27 3.92
N LYS A 132 -7.61 6.70 4.78
CA LYS A 132 -8.20 5.87 5.83
C LYS A 132 -9.69 5.68 5.62
N PHE A 133 -10.21 4.51 5.98
CA PHE A 133 -11.65 4.22 6.04
C PHE A 133 -11.94 3.13 7.06
N ILE A 134 -13.21 3.00 7.48
CA ILE A 134 -13.63 2.07 8.52
C ILE A 134 -14.66 1.09 7.97
N ILE A 135 -14.46 -0.22 8.18
CA ILE A 135 -15.51 -1.24 8.00
C ILE A 135 -15.97 -1.69 9.40
N PRO A 136 -17.29 -1.81 9.68
CA PRO A 136 -17.80 -2.27 10.97
C PRO A 136 -17.66 -3.79 11.11
N VAL A 137 -16.43 -4.29 11.12
CA VAL A 137 -16.11 -5.70 11.29
C VAL A 137 -16.01 -6.05 12.76
N LYS A 138 -16.99 -6.78 13.28
CA LYS A 138 -16.91 -7.41 14.59
C LYS A 138 -16.11 -8.70 14.48
N THR A 139 -15.17 -8.92 15.39
CA THR A 139 -14.25 -10.07 15.36
C THR A 139 -14.28 -10.81 16.69
N THR A 140 -14.49 -12.12 16.64
CA THR A 140 -14.39 -13.01 17.80
C THR A 140 -13.24 -13.99 17.59
N ILE A 141 -12.45 -14.22 18.62
CA ILE A 141 -11.20 -14.98 18.52
C ILE A 141 -11.12 -15.98 19.65
N ASN A 142 -10.62 -17.17 19.35
CA ASN A 142 -10.20 -18.10 20.38
C ASN A 142 -8.81 -17.70 20.89
N PRO A 143 -8.69 -17.27 22.17
CA PRO A 143 -7.42 -16.79 22.71
C PRO A 143 -6.34 -17.87 22.74
N ASP A 144 -6.71 -19.15 22.70
CA ASP A 144 -5.80 -20.29 22.78
C ASP A 144 -5.35 -20.81 21.40
N ALA A 145 -5.79 -20.17 20.30
CA ALA A 145 -5.46 -20.61 18.95
C ALA A 145 -4.20 -19.93 18.41
N ASP A 146 -3.11 -20.67 18.26
CA ASP A 146 -1.89 -20.18 17.60
C ASP A 146 -2.02 -20.27 16.08
N PHE A 147 -2.33 -19.16 15.41
CA PHE A 147 -2.67 -19.20 13.98
C PHE A 147 -1.52 -19.67 13.09
N PHE A 148 -0.28 -19.45 13.50
CA PHE A 148 0.90 -19.91 12.76
C PHE A 148 1.04 -21.44 12.72
N ASN A 149 0.18 -22.22 13.38
CA ASN A 149 0.14 -23.68 13.29
C ASN A 149 -0.78 -24.20 12.18
N TYR A 150 -1.62 -23.35 11.60
CA TYR A 150 -2.54 -23.72 10.52
C TYR A 150 -1.86 -23.47 9.16
N ARG A 151 -2.11 -24.37 8.21
CA ARG A 151 -1.53 -24.43 6.87
C ARG A 151 -2.60 -24.70 5.83
N THR A 152 -3.57 -25.54 6.16
CA THR A 152 -4.62 -25.98 5.23
C THR A 152 -6.02 -25.62 5.69
N TYR A 153 -6.94 -25.49 4.73
CA TYR A 153 -8.35 -25.25 5.02
C TYR A 153 -9.25 -25.91 3.96
N ASP A 154 -10.52 -26.08 4.30
CA ASP A 154 -11.59 -26.28 3.31
C ASP A 154 -12.87 -25.57 3.74
N PHE A 155 -13.92 -25.68 2.93
CA PHE A 155 -15.21 -25.05 3.16
C PHE A 155 -16.23 -26.03 3.72
N ALA A 156 -17.14 -25.52 4.56
CA ALA A 156 -18.32 -26.26 4.96
C ALA A 156 -19.20 -26.57 3.72
N PRO A 157 -19.92 -27.70 3.70
CA PRO A 157 -20.83 -28.03 2.60
C PRO A 157 -21.91 -26.97 2.39
N SER A 158 -22.20 -26.66 1.13
CA SER A 158 -23.28 -25.77 0.72
C SER A 158 -24.62 -26.48 0.58
N ASP A 159 -25.69 -25.76 0.89
CA ASP A 159 -27.05 -26.17 0.54
C ASP A 159 -27.30 -26.00 -0.96
N VAL A 160 -28.27 -26.74 -1.51
CA VAL A 160 -28.61 -26.68 -2.94
C VAL A 160 -29.02 -25.27 -3.37
N SER A 161 -29.73 -24.54 -2.51
CA SER A 161 -30.19 -23.17 -2.79
C SER A 161 -29.09 -22.11 -2.68
N SER A 162 -28.01 -22.36 -1.92
CA SER A 162 -26.91 -21.39 -1.72
C SER A 162 -25.68 -21.68 -2.58
N ARG A 163 -25.58 -22.87 -3.17
CA ARG A 163 -24.37 -23.38 -3.86
C ARG A 163 -23.69 -22.39 -4.79
N GLU A 164 -24.43 -21.75 -5.71
CA GLU A 164 -23.84 -20.80 -6.65
C GLU A 164 -23.20 -19.60 -5.92
N MET A 165 -23.88 -19.08 -4.90
CA MET A 165 -23.38 -17.95 -4.11
C MET A 165 -22.18 -18.36 -3.26
N ASP A 166 -22.25 -19.51 -2.60
CA ASP A 166 -21.16 -20.05 -1.80
C ASP A 166 -19.92 -20.32 -2.66
N GLU A 167 -20.05 -20.90 -3.85
CA GLU A 167 -18.93 -21.12 -4.78
C GLU A 167 -18.23 -19.82 -5.14
N ARG A 168 -18.99 -18.74 -5.37
CA ARG A 168 -18.44 -17.41 -5.65
C ARG A 168 -17.75 -16.81 -4.44
N ILE A 169 -18.33 -16.91 -3.24
CA ILE A 169 -17.71 -16.46 -1.98
C ILE A 169 -16.42 -17.25 -1.72
N ASN A 170 -16.47 -18.57 -1.85
CA ASN A 170 -15.33 -19.47 -1.64
C ASN A 170 -14.18 -19.13 -2.61
N SER A 171 -14.48 -18.72 -3.84
CA SER A 171 -13.44 -18.27 -4.79
C SER A 171 -12.68 -17.03 -4.30
N ILE A 172 -13.34 -16.13 -3.57
CA ILE A 172 -12.69 -14.96 -2.96
C ILE A 172 -11.79 -15.42 -1.82
N PHE A 173 -12.25 -16.32 -0.94
CA PHE A 173 -11.42 -16.93 0.10
C PHE A 173 -10.18 -17.61 -0.49
N VAL A 174 -10.33 -18.42 -1.54
CA VAL A 174 -9.19 -19.06 -2.22
C VAL A 174 -8.18 -18.04 -2.71
N ARG A 175 -8.64 -16.97 -3.36
CA ARG A 175 -7.77 -15.90 -3.85
C ARG A 175 -7.02 -15.19 -2.72
N VAL A 176 -7.67 -14.93 -1.58
CA VAL A 176 -7.09 -14.14 -0.48
C VAL A 176 -6.21 -14.99 0.43
N LEU A 177 -6.68 -16.15 0.87
CA LEU A 177 -5.94 -17.03 1.79
C LEU A 177 -4.68 -17.63 1.13
N SER A 178 -4.71 -17.88 -0.18
CA SER A 178 -3.50 -18.30 -0.91
C SER A 178 -2.39 -17.23 -0.91
N GLN A 179 -2.75 -15.94 -0.91
CA GLN A 179 -1.76 -14.85 -0.79
C GLN A 179 -1.12 -14.79 0.59
N LEU A 180 -1.84 -15.21 1.64
CA LEU A 180 -1.33 -15.37 2.99
C LEU A 180 -0.42 -16.60 3.15
N GLY A 181 -0.47 -17.55 2.21
CA GLY A 181 0.32 -18.79 2.22
C GLY A 181 -0.46 -20.05 2.64
N LEU A 182 -1.76 -19.92 2.92
CA LEU A 182 -2.64 -21.05 3.23
C LEU A 182 -3.02 -21.81 1.96
N LYS A 183 -3.22 -23.11 2.08
CA LYS A 183 -3.57 -24.00 0.95
C LYS A 183 -4.90 -24.68 1.19
N ARG A 184 -5.65 -24.93 0.12
CA ARG A 184 -6.86 -25.74 0.22
C ARG A 184 -6.51 -27.22 0.28
N ASP A 185 -7.10 -27.94 1.21
CA ASP A 185 -6.99 -29.40 1.35
C ASP A 185 -8.38 -29.97 1.62
N SER A 186 -8.91 -30.76 0.68
CA SER A 186 -10.27 -31.32 0.80
C SER A 186 -10.31 -32.69 1.45
N GLU A 187 -9.17 -33.26 1.84
CA GLU A 187 -9.09 -34.55 2.51
C GLU A 187 -8.89 -34.37 4.02
N ASP A 188 -7.90 -33.58 4.42
CA ASP A 188 -7.56 -33.34 5.83
C ASP A 188 -7.17 -31.87 6.11
N PRO A 189 -8.14 -30.93 6.03
CA PRO A 189 -7.88 -29.53 6.31
C PRO A 189 -7.62 -29.27 7.80
N ASP A 190 -6.69 -28.37 8.13
CA ASP A 190 -6.46 -27.94 9.52
C ASP A 190 -7.66 -27.16 10.09
N PHE A 191 -8.45 -26.48 9.27
CA PHE A 191 -9.71 -25.83 9.67
C PHE A 191 -10.76 -25.76 8.56
N ILE A 192 -12.03 -25.69 8.95
CA ILE A 192 -13.19 -25.53 8.05
C ILE A 192 -13.70 -24.09 8.10
N ILE A 193 -13.95 -23.51 6.94
CA ILE A 193 -14.55 -22.18 6.77
C ILE A 193 -16.06 -22.34 6.58
N GLN A 194 -16.85 -21.70 7.44
CA GLN A 194 -18.30 -21.59 7.30
C GLN A 194 -18.67 -20.12 7.11
N THR A 195 -19.54 -19.82 6.15
CA THR A 195 -20.06 -18.47 5.90
C THR A 195 -21.55 -18.38 6.22
N PHE A 196 -22.02 -17.18 6.55
CA PHE A 196 -23.43 -16.84 6.68
C PHE A 196 -23.65 -15.41 6.17
N TYR A 197 -24.82 -15.14 5.61
CA TYR A 197 -25.10 -13.85 4.99
C TYR A 197 -26.58 -13.56 4.82
N SER A 198 -26.92 -12.29 4.73
CA SER A 198 -28.25 -11.81 4.36
C SER A 198 -28.17 -10.47 3.61
N TYR A 199 -29.12 -10.23 2.72
CA TYR A 199 -29.26 -8.96 2.01
C TYR A 199 -30.76 -8.66 1.84
N GLN A 200 -31.26 -7.69 2.58
CA GLN A 200 -32.70 -7.46 2.72
C GLN A 200 -33.06 -6.01 2.40
N ASN A 201 -34.21 -5.81 1.76
CA ASN A 201 -34.81 -4.48 1.67
C ASN A 201 -35.23 -4.03 3.06
N ASN A 202 -34.97 -2.77 3.40
CA ASN A 202 -35.46 -2.18 4.65
C ASN A 202 -36.93 -1.71 4.46
N PRO A 203 -37.91 -2.28 5.19
CA PRO A 203 -39.32 -1.88 5.05
C PRO A 203 -39.62 -0.43 5.47
N MET A 204 -38.72 0.20 6.24
CA MET A 204 -38.88 1.57 6.71
C MET A 204 -38.34 2.62 5.73
N PHE A 205 -37.74 2.20 4.61
CA PHE A 205 -37.19 3.07 3.59
C PHE A 205 -38.24 4.00 2.99
N LYS A 206 -37.90 5.29 2.79
CA LYS A 206 -38.76 6.29 2.17
C LYS A 206 -38.03 6.99 1.02
N THR A 207 -38.63 6.95 -0.16
CA THR A 207 -38.09 7.60 -1.36
C THR A 207 -38.01 9.12 -1.24
N GLU A 208 -38.84 9.74 -0.40
CA GLU A 208 -38.94 11.20 -0.23
C GLU A 208 -38.33 11.71 1.09
N SER A 209 -37.37 10.97 1.66
CA SER A 209 -36.73 11.41 2.89
C SER A 209 -36.01 12.77 2.69
N PRO A 210 -36.17 13.74 3.61
CA PRO A 210 -35.53 15.06 3.51
C PRO A 210 -34.00 15.04 3.46
N THR A 211 -33.40 13.95 3.93
CA THR A 211 -31.94 13.73 4.00
C THR A 211 -31.45 12.79 2.90
N ARG A 212 -32.30 12.46 1.91
CA ARG A 212 -31.89 11.63 0.78
C ARG A 212 -30.82 12.35 -0.06
N GLY A 213 -29.72 11.65 -0.32
CA GLY A 213 -28.60 12.17 -1.11
C GLY A 213 -27.67 13.13 -0.37
N THR A 214 -27.93 13.45 0.91
CA THR A 214 -26.99 14.27 1.71
C THR A 214 -25.77 13.49 2.15
N TYR A 215 -25.87 12.16 2.22
CA TYR A 215 -24.75 11.28 2.53
C TYR A 215 -23.97 10.96 1.26
N SER A 216 -22.70 11.35 1.22
CA SER A 216 -21.80 10.85 0.20
C SER A 216 -21.50 9.38 0.48
N GLY A 217 -21.62 8.49 -0.52
CA GLY A 217 -21.19 7.09 -0.39
C GLY A 217 -19.76 6.98 0.17
N THR A 218 -19.50 5.90 0.88
CA THR A 218 -18.23 5.73 1.61
C THR A 218 -17.13 5.23 0.69
N TRP A 219 -15.93 5.77 0.88
CA TRP A 219 -14.75 5.32 0.17
C TRP A 219 -14.28 3.96 0.68
N ARG A 220 -14.08 3.02 -0.25
CA ARG A 220 -13.44 1.72 -0.06
C ARG A 220 -12.24 1.61 -0.99
N PHE A 221 -11.40 0.62 -0.75
CA PHE A 221 -10.26 0.31 -1.61
C PHE A 221 -10.50 -0.98 -2.39
N ASP A 222 -10.50 -0.85 -3.72
CA ASP A 222 -10.55 -1.98 -4.63
C ASP A 222 -9.17 -2.61 -4.74
N THR A 223 -8.95 -3.68 -3.98
CA THR A 223 -7.68 -4.41 -3.93
C THR A 223 -7.29 -5.05 -5.26
N ARG A 224 -8.26 -5.31 -6.16
CA ARG A 224 -7.99 -5.90 -7.48
C ARG A 224 -7.44 -4.87 -8.45
N ASN A 225 -8.02 -3.67 -8.44
CA ASN A 225 -7.65 -2.58 -9.34
C ASN A 225 -6.71 -1.54 -8.70
N ASN A 226 -6.42 -1.67 -7.41
CA ASN A 226 -5.61 -0.76 -6.60
C ASN A 226 -6.08 0.69 -6.67
N ARG A 227 -7.38 0.92 -6.46
CA ARG A 227 -7.98 2.27 -6.51
C ARG A 227 -9.01 2.46 -5.42
N MET A 228 -9.21 3.71 -5.04
CA MET A 228 -10.29 4.08 -4.13
C MET A 228 -11.59 4.24 -4.91
N VAL A 229 -12.69 3.71 -4.38
CA VAL A 229 -14.02 3.74 -5.00
C VAL A 229 -15.04 4.15 -3.96
N LYS A 230 -15.97 5.05 -4.31
CA LYS A 230 -17.16 5.29 -3.49
C LYS A 230 -18.17 4.20 -3.78
N ILE A 231 -18.65 3.53 -2.74
CA ILE A 231 -19.75 2.56 -2.83
C ILE A 231 -20.94 3.07 -2.01
N PRO A 232 -22.18 2.62 -2.28
CA PRO A 232 -23.39 3.15 -1.64
C PRO A 232 -23.59 2.57 -0.23
N VAL A 233 -22.52 2.42 0.55
CA VAL A 233 -22.58 2.09 1.98
C VAL A 233 -22.44 3.37 2.79
N PHE A 234 -23.19 3.46 3.88
CA PHE A 234 -23.06 4.57 4.81
C PHE A 234 -21.79 4.46 5.66
N ASP A 235 -21.27 5.60 6.10
CA ASP A 235 -20.16 5.63 7.05
C ASP A 235 -20.63 5.09 8.40
N PRO A 236 -20.01 4.02 8.95
CA PRO A 236 -20.46 3.41 10.21
C PRO A 236 -20.33 4.35 11.42
N THR A 237 -19.59 5.46 11.29
CA THR A 237 -19.44 6.46 12.34
C THR A 237 -20.50 7.56 12.31
N GLN A 238 -21.31 7.62 11.23
CA GLN A 238 -22.33 8.64 11.07
C GLN A 238 -23.71 8.15 11.52
N PRO A 239 -24.49 8.98 12.22
CA PRO A 239 -25.88 8.66 12.52
C PRO A 239 -26.71 8.79 11.24
N VAL A 240 -27.18 7.64 10.73
CA VAL A 240 -28.02 7.57 9.53
C VAL A 240 -29.46 7.32 9.93
N ARG A 241 -30.39 8.07 9.33
CA ARG A 241 -31.83 7.86 9.55
C ARG A 241 -32.27 6.57 8.87
N ILE A 242 -33.03 5.76 9.59
CA ILE A 242 -33.45 4.45 9.08
C ILE A 242 -34.31 4.53 7.81
N ASP A 243 -35.01 5.65 7.59
CA ASP A 243 -35.79 5.86 6.37
C ASP A 243 -34.96 6.26 5.15
N ASP A 244 -33.67 6.55 5.32
CA ASP A 244 -32.69 6.72 4.22
C ASP A 244 -32.01 5.40 3.81
N VAL A 245 -32.10 4.36 4.64
CA VAL A 245 -31.47 3.05 4.40
C VAL A 245 -32.36 2.23 3.49
N MET A 246 -31.87 1.87 2.31
CA MET A 246 -32.61 1.08 1.33
C MET A 246 -32.41 -0.42 1.56
N TYR A 247 -31.20 -0.85 1.90
CA TYR A 247 -30.86 -2.24 2.18
C TYR A 247 -30.02 -2.41 3.45
N ASP A 248 -30.27 -3.50 4.15
CA ASP A 248 -29.40 -4.02 5.21
C ASP A 248 -28.65 -5.24 4.69
N LEU A 249 -27.34 -5.25 4.88
CA LEU A 249 -26.44 -6.34 4.50
C LEU A 249 -25.77 -6.91 5.75
N GLU A 250 -25.80 -8.22 5.88
CA GLU A 250 -25.02 -8.96 6.87
C GLU A 250 -24.17 -10.00 6.16
N PHE A 251 -22.90 -10.10 6.55
CA PHE A 251 -22.03 -11.19 6.14
C PHE A 251 -21.12 -11.56 7.29
N GLY A 252 -20.88 -12.85 7.48
CA GLY A 252 -19.85 -13.32 8.38
C GLY A 252 -19.25 -14.65 7.97
N TYR A 253 -18.09 -14.94 8.56
CA TYR A 253 -17.41 -16.21 8.40
C TYR A 253 -16.79 -16.69 9.71
N ARG A 254 -16.67 -18.00 9.84
CA ARG A 254 -16.09 -18.70 10.97
C ARG A 254 -15.04 -19.69 10.49
N PHE A 255 -13.91 -19.75 11.19
CA PHE A 255 -12.92 -20.81 11.06
C PHE A 255 -13.11 -21.79 12.21
N TYR A 256 -13.39 -23.06 11.89
CA TYR A 256 -13.52 -24.13 12.88
C TYR A 256 -12.32 -25.06 12.83
N ASP A 257 -11.65 -25.23 13.96
CA ASP A 257 -10.50 -26.10 14.16
C ASP A 257 -10.85 -27.56 13.85
N ARG A 258 -9.99 -28.20 13.05
CA ARG A 258 -10.00 -29.65 12.78
C ARG A 258 -8.72 -30.33 13.27
N LYS A 259 -7.68 -29.56 13.58
CA LYS A 259 -6.34 -30.02 13.91
C LYS A 259 -6.16 -30.28 15.40
N PHE A 260 -6.58 -29.35 16.26
CA PHE A 260 -6.37 -29.43 17.72
C PHE A 260 -7.68 -29.63 18.47
N THR A 261 -8.43 -30.66 18.06
CA THR A 261 -9.75 -30.96 18.65
C THR A 261 -9.62 -31.74 19.97
N GLU A 262 -10.10 -31.15 21.07
CA GLU A 262 -10.15 -31.78 22.39
C GLU A 262 -11.55 -31.61 23.01
N PRO A 263 -12.06 -32.61 23.77
CA PRO A 263 -13.36 -32.48 24.44
C PRO A 263 -13.42 -31.26 25.36
N GLY A 264 -14.43 -30.42 25.17
CA GLY A 264 -14.66 -29.21 25.98
C GLY A 264 -13.89 -27.96 25.52
N ARG A 265 -13.01 -28.08 24.51
CA ARG A 265 -12.35 -26.92 23.89
C ARG A 265 -13.24 -26.33 22.80
N SER A 266 -13.25 -24.99 22.69
CA SER A 266 -13.95 -24.31 21.59
C SER A 266 -13.32 -24.72 20.25
N MET A 267 -14.15 -25.16 19.32
CA MET A 267 -13.74 -25.39 17.94
C MET A 267 -13.61 -24.09 17.14
N LEU A 268 -14.20 -22.98 17.59
CA LEU A 268 -14.03 -21.72 16.90
C LEU A 268 -12.57 -21.27 17.01
N VAL A 269 -11.96 -20.87 15.91
CA VAL A 269 -10.62 -20.26 15.84
C VAL A 269 -10.75 -18.75 15.69
N TRP A 270 -11.59 -18.34 14.75
CA TRP A 270 -11.79 -16.96 14.35
C TRP A 270 -13.19 -16.79 13.77
N GLU A 271 -13.85 -15.67 14.08
CA GLU A 271 -15.07 -15.22 13.43
C GLU A 271 -14.94 -13.74 13.07
N SER A 272 -15.42 -13.38 11.89
CA SER A 272 -15.68 -11.98 11.55
C SER A 272 -17.08 -11.82 11.01
N GLU A 273 -17.76 -10.77 11.45
CA GLU A 273 -19.12 -10.41 11.08
C GLU A 273 -19.15 -8.93 10.70
N VAL A 274 -19.81 -8.59 9.61
CA VAL A 274 -20.04 -7.22 9.16
C VAL A 274 -21.53 -6.97 8.96
N LYS A 275 -21.98 -5.81 9.42
CA LYS A 275 -23.34 -5.30 9.22
C LYS A 275 -23.28 -3.92 8.60
N GLU A 276 -23.81 -3.79 7.40
CA GLU A 276 -23.75 -2.57 6.60
C GLU A 276 -25.14 -2.09 6.23
N LYS A 277 -25.27 -0.77 6.11
CA LYS A 277 -26.47 -0.10 5.65
C LYS A 277 -26.16 0.53 4.30
N LEU A 278 -27.04 0.34 3.33
CA LEU A 278 -26.84 0.81 1.97
C LEU A 278 -27.89 1.82 1.55
N SER A 279 -27.47 2.83 0.80
CA SER A 279 -28.34 3.88 0.24
C SER A 279 -28.96 3.51 -1.12
N ASP A 280 -28.43 2.48 -1.77
CA ASP A 280 -28.87 2.00 -3.08
C ASP A 280 -28.58 0.49 -3.21
N ASN A 281 -29.17 -0.16 -4.22
CA ASN A 281 -28.93 -1.56 -4.49
C ASN A 281 -27.50 -1.77 -5.02
N TYR A 282 -26.64 -2.38 -4.20
CA TYR A 282 -25.28 -2.76 -4.60
C TYR A 282 -25.15 -4.27 -4.85
N GLY A 283 -25.99 -5.08 -4.20
CA GLY A 283 -25.92 -6.53 -4.24
C GLY A 283 -24.86 -7.11 -3.28
N LEU A 284 -25.18 -8.26 -2.68
CA LEU A 284 -24.31 -8.92 -1.71
C LEU A 284 -22.96 -9.31 -2.34
N LEU A 285 -22.98 -9.91 -3.53
CA LEU A 285 -21.74 -10.40 -4.13
C LEU A 285 -20.80 -9.29 -4.56
N ASP A 286 -21.30 -8.21 -5.14
CA ASP A 286 -20.47 -7.05 -5.52
C ASP A 286 -19.87 -6.39 -4.27
N TYR A 287 -20.63 -6.34 -3.16
CA TYR A 287 -20.10 -5.95 -1.86
C TYR A 287 -18.94 -6.86 -1.43
N LEU A 288 -19.11 -8.18 -1.50
CA LEU A 288 -18.10 -9.14 -1.04
C LEU A 288 -16.87 -9.17 -1.94
N GLU A 289 -17.00 -9.10 -3.27
CA GLU A 289 -15.85 -9.01 -4.17
C GLU A 289 -14.95 -7.80 -3.87
N MET A 290 -15.55 -6.71 -3.41
CA MET A 290 -14.83 -5.50 -2.98
C MET A 290 -14.28 -5.60 -1.56
N ASN A 291 -15.12 -6.00 -0.59
CA ASN A 291 -14.83 -5.84 0.83
C ASN A 291 -14.34 -7.10 1.52
N LEU A 292 -14.69 -8.31 1.05
CA LEU A 292 -14.24 -9.55 1.69
C LEU A 292 -12.71 -9.68 1.74
N PRO A 293 -11.92 -9.30 0.70
CA PRO A 293 -10.47 -9.26 0.83
C PRO A 293 -9.96 -8.34 1.94
N LEU A 294 -10.64 -7.21 2.18
CA LEU A 294 -10.31 -6.28 3.26
C LEU A 294 -10.69 -6.90 4.61
N ILE A 295 -11.91 -7.43 4.74
CA ILE A 295 -12.39 -8.08 5.98
C ILE A 295 -11.46 -9.24 6.36
N LEU A 296 -11.03 -10.06 5.39
CA LEU A 296 -10.09 -11.16 5.60
C LEU A 296 -8.70 -10.69 5.99
N SER A 297 -8.28 -9.47 5.62
CA SER A 297 -6.97 -8.96 6.00
C SER A 297 -6.83 -8.67 7.49
N LYS A 298 -7.95 -8.66 8.25
CA LYS A 298 -7.89 -8.71 9.72
C LYS A 298 -7.31 -10.04 10.22
N PHE A 299 -7.48 -11.16 9.53
CA PHE A 299 -6.80 -12.39 9.94
C PHE A 299 -5.35 -12.36 9.41
N PRO A 300 -4.31 -12.58 10.24
CA PRO A 300 -4.31 -13.01 11.65
C PRO A 300 -4.27 -11.88 12.71
N ASN A 301 -4.27 -10.61 12.31
CA ASN A 301 -4.20 -9.44 13.18
C ASN A 301 -5.58 -8.94 13.67
N SER A 302 -5.98 -9.42 14.84
CA SER A 302 -7.23 -9.05 15.52
C SER A 302 -7.49 -7.55 15.61
N GLY A 303 -6.48 -6.77 16.02
CA GLY A 303 -6.59 -5.33 16.20
C GLY A 303 -7.80 -4.97 17.08
N ASN A 304 -8.58 -3.96 16.67
CA ASN A 304 -9.86 -3.66 17.29
C ASN A 304 -10.91 -4.75 16.99
N LEU A 305 -11.60 -5.24 18.01
CA LEU A 305 -12.58 -6.34 17.86
C LEU A 305 -13.97 -5.88 17.40
N GLU A 306 -14.29 -4.59 17.43
CA GLU A 306 -15.63 -4.07 17.06
C GLU A 306 -15.65 -3.38 15.70
N ARG A 307 -14.47 -3.12 15.11
CA ARG A 307 -14.31 -2.47 13.81
C ARG A 307 -12.95 -2.76 13.20
N ALA A 308 -12.80 -2.40 11.93
CA ALA A 308 -11.52 -2.39 11.22
C ALA A 308 -11.24 -1.00 10.68
N THR A 309 -10.12 -0.40 11.08
CA THR A 309 -9.63 0.84 10.46
C THR A 309 -8.55 0.49 9.44
N TYR A 310 -8.82 0.75 8.18
CA TYR A 310 -7.85 0.50 7.11
C TYR A 310 -7.08 1.77 6.81
N HIS A 311 -5.78 1.62 6.60
CA HIS A 311 -4.91 2.67 6.07
C HIS A 311 -4.27 2.17 4.78
N VAL A 312 -4.68 2.79 3.67
CA VAL A 312 -4.20 2.51 2.32
C VAL A 312 -3.08 3.47 1.99
N LYS A 313 -1.92 2.92 1.65
CA LYS A 313 -0.85 3.60 0.95
C LYS A 313 -0.73 3.00 -0.43
N TYR A 314 -1.00 3.80 -1.45
CA TYR A 314 -0.86 3.42 -2.85
C TYR A 314 0.04 4.41 -3.57
N LEU A 315 1.00 3.89 -4.31
CA LEU A 315 1.98 4.67 -5.06
C LEU A 315 2.22 3.97 -6.40
N ARG A 316 1.95 4.66 -7.50
CA ARG A 316 2.30 4.23 -8.85
C ARG A 316 3.03 5.34 -9.60
N TYR A 317 4.21 5.04 -10.11
CA TYR A 317 5.08 6.05 -10.73
C TYR A 317 6.05 5.41 -11.73
N ASN A 318 6.59 6.22 -12.63
CA ASN A 318 7.69 5.84 -13.50
C ASN A 318 8.99 5.80 -12.71
N TYR A 319 9.62 4.63 -12.68
CA TYR A 319 10.91 4.39 -12.09
C TYR A 319 11.99 4.32 -13.16
N THR A 320 12.95 5.25 -13.08
CA THR A 320 14.19 5.23 -13.85
C THR A 320 15.37 4.75 -13.00
N GLY A 321 15.30 4.86 -11.68
CA GLY A 321 16.38 4.56 -10.74
C GLY A 321 17.30 5.73 -10.43
N ILE A 322 16.94 6.95 -10.83
CA ILE A 322 17.66 8.17 -10.48
C ILE A 322 17.31 8.59 -9.06
N SER A 323 18.31 8.99 -8.28
CA SER A 323 18.11 9.77 -7.05
C SER A 323 18.73 11.15 -7.21
N TYR A 324 17.99 12.17 -6.80
CA TYR A 324 18.38 13.59 -6.90
C TYR A 324 18.92 14.10 -5.57
N ASP A 325 19.79 15.10 -5.62
CA ASP A 325 20.25 15.81 -4.41
C ASP A 325 19.07 16.55 -3.76
N LEU A 326 18.90 16.37 -2.45
CA LEU A 326 17.85 17.01 -1.65
C LEU A 326 17.92 18.55 -1.72
N ASN A 327 19.13 19.11 -1.78
CA ASN A 327 19.34 20.55 -1.81
C ASN A 327 19.34 21.11 -3.25
N ASP A 328 19.68 20.26 -4.22
CA ASP A 328 19.71 20.60 -5.64
C ASP A 328 19.01 19.51 -6.47
N LEU A 329 17.68 19.60 -6.54
CA LEU A 329 16.74 18.68 -7.20
C LEU A 329 16.93 18.54 -8.74
N LYS A 330 18.15 18.74 -9.23
CA LYS A 330 18.62 18.60 -10.62
C LYS A 330 19.84 17.69 -10.70
N THR A 331 20.66 17.67 -9.65
CA THR A 331 21.88 16.87 -9.61
C THR A 331 21.57 15.43 -9.24
N VAL A 332 22.03 14.49 -10.06
CA VAL A 332 21.94 13.05 -9.81
C VAL A 332 23.00 12.67 -8.77
N VAL A 333 22.59 12.18 -7.60
CA VAL A 333 23.52 11.75 -6.55
C VAL A 333 23.78 10.25 -6.55
N SER A 334 22.82 9.47 -7.03
CA SER A 334 22.97 8.03 -7.24
C SER A 334 22.08 7.55 -8.36
N VAL A 335 22.50 6.45 -8.99
CA VAL A 335 21.71 5.71 -9.96
C VAL A 335 21.70 4.25 -9.53
N ASP A 336 20.52 3.69 -9.32
CA ASP A 336 20.37 2.31 -8.87
C ASP A 336 21.02 1.34 -9.86
N ALA A 337 21.78 0.37 -9.36
CA ALA A 337 22.47 -0.60 -10.19
C ALA A 337 21.47 -1.42 -11.03
N GLY A 338 21.71 -1.51 -12.34
CA GLY A 338 20.82 -2.23 -13.25
C GLY A 338 19.46 -1.57 -13.48
N SER A 339 19.24 -0.33 -13.04
CA SER A 339 18.03 0.44 -13.33
C SER A 339 17.97 0.90 -14.81
N PRO A 340 16.79 1.35 -15.30
CA PRO A 340 16.69 1.95 -16.63
C PRO A 340 17.70 3.07 -16.91
N ALA A 341 17.88 4.01 -15.97
CA ALA A 341 18.81 5.11 -16.10
C ALA A 341 20.28 4.64 -16.14
N ALA A 342 20.62 3.64 -15.31
CA ALA A 342 21.96 3.05 -15.34
C ALA A 342 22.28 2.40 -16.70
N ARG A 343 21.31 1.67 -17.27
CA ARG A 343 21.45 1.05 -18.60
C ARG A 343 21.58 2.08 -19.72
N ALA A 344 20.86 3.20 -19.62
CA ALA A 344 20.96 4.29 -20.57
C ALA A 344 22.29 5.07 -20.46
N GLY A 345 22.98 4.98 -19.33
CA GLY A 345 24.29 5.59 -19.11
C GLY A 345 24.28 6.90 -18.33
N ILE A 346 23.17 7.21 -17.64
CA ILE A 346 23.10 8.28 -16.64
C ILE A 346 23.96 7.88 -15.44
N LYS A 347 24.69 8.85 -14.87
CA LYS A 347 25.66 8.62 -13.80
C LYS A 347 25.50 9.63 -12.66
N PRO A 348 25.94 9.26 -11.43
CA PRO A 348 26.12 10.24 -10.36
C PRO A 348 26.99 11.42 -10.82
N GLY A 349 26.59 12.63 -10.44
CA GLY A 349 27.20 13.89 -10.85
C GLY A 349 26.63 14.52 -12.12
N ASP A 350 25.75 13.83 -12.85
CA ASP A 350 24.99 14.43 -13.95
C ASP A 350 24.04 15.51 -13.42
N VAL A 351 23.96 16.63 -14.11
CA VAL A 351 22.97 17.69 -13.82
C VAL A 351 21.88 17.62 -14.88
N VAL A 352 20.65 17.25 -14.48
CA VAL A 352 19.52 17.17 -15.41
C VAL A 352 19.15 18.58 -15.87
N ILE A 353 19.12 18.78 -17.19
CA ILE A 353 18.76 20.07 -17.81
C ILE A 353 17.38 20.04 -18.46
N LYS A 354 16.93 18.88 -18.98
CA LYS A 354 15.56 18.68 -19.47
C LYS A 354 15.08 17.25 -19.27
N VAL A 355 13.76 17.10 -19.11
CA VAL A 355 13.07 15.81 -19.19
C VAL A 355 11.84 15.97 -20.07
N GLN A 356 11.69 15.16 -21.13
CA GLN A 356 10.61 15.30 -22.12
C GLN A 356 10.44 16.73 -22.67
N GLY A 357 11.57 17.42 -22.83
CA GLY A 357 11.63 18.81 -23.29
C GLY A 357 11.14 19.85 -22.28
N HIS A 358 10.72 19.47 -21.07
CA HIS A 358 10.54 20.39 -19.95
C HIS A 358 11.88 20.86 -19.44
N ASN A 359 12.03 22.18 -19.24
CA ASN A 359 13.24 22.72 -18.63
C ASN A 359 13.32 22.28 -17.17
N PHE A 360 14.45 21.69 -16.80
CA PHE A 360 14.69 21.19 -15.45
C PHE A 360 15.44 22.21 -14.57
N ASN A 361 15.73 23.42 -15.07
CA ASN A 361 16.38 24.45 -14.26
C ASN A 361 15.40 25.15 -13.30
N HIS A 362 15.60 24.90 -12.00
CA HIS A 362 14.82 25.46 -10.92
C HIS A 362 15.64 25.58 -9.64
N ASP A 363 15.12 26.38 -8.72
CA ASP A 363 15.38 26.31 -7.29
C ASP A 363 14.11 25.80 -6.57
N ALA A 364 14.22 25.45 -5.28
CA ALA A 364 13.10 24.90 -4.51
C ALA A 364 11.88 25.84 -4.44
N ALA A 365 12.10 27.16 -4.36
CA ALA A 365 11.02 28.15 -4.25
C ALA A 365 10.26 28.33 -5.57
N SER A 366 10.97 28.39 -6.68
CA SER A 366 10.43 28.49 -8.04
C SER A 366 9.70 27.20 -8.44
N LEU A 367 10.19 26.03 -8.03
CA LEU A 367 9.51 24.76 -8.25
C LEU A 367 8.20 24.69 -7.44
N THR A 368 8.25 25.03 -6.15
CA THR A 368 7.06 25.05 -5.27
C THR A 368 6.01 26.03 -5.75
N SER A 369 6.40 27.26 -6.09
CA SER A 369 5.46 28.28 -6.58
C SER A 369 4.84 27.90 -7.92
N SER A 370 5.62 27.30 -8.83
CA SER A 370 5.10 26.79 -10.09
C SER A 370 4.12 25.64 -9.92
N TYR A 371 4.41 24.70 -9.01
CA TYR A 371 3.52 23.58 -8.72
C TYR A 371 2.20 24.05 -8.10
N ARG A 372 2.25 24.97 -7.13
CA ARG A 372 1.05 25.60 -6.54
C ARG A 372 0.23 26.36 -7.59
N ARG A 373 0.89 27.05 -8.52
CA ARG A 373 0.21 27.73 -9.64
C ARG A 373 -0.53 26.73 -10.51
N PHE A 374 0.13 25.65 -10.93
CA PHE A 374 -0.50 24.59 -11.71
C PHE A 374 -1.77 24.09 -11.00
N ILE A 375 -1.68 23.74 -9.71
CA ILE A 375 -2.84 23.28 -8.95
C ILE A 375 -3.97 24.32 -8.99
N ALA A 376 -3.68 25.56 -8.61
CA ALA A 376 -4.69 26.62 -8.52
C ALA A 376 -5.40 26.89 -9.87
N GLU A 377 -4.66 26.93 -10.98
CA GLU A 377 -5.19 27.25 -12.31
C GLU A 377 -5.94 26.08 -12.95
N THR A 378 -5.65 24.84 -12.53
CA THR A 378 -6.25 23.61 -13.06
C THR A 378 -7.34 23.00 -12.18
N MET A 379 -7.62 23.54 -10.99
CA MET A 379 -8.69 23.04 -10.11
C MET A 379 -10.06 22.90 -10.81
N LYS A 380 -10.34 23.74 -11.81
CA LYS A 380 -11.57 23.68 -12.63
C LYS A 380 -11.73 22.39 -13.46
N TYR A 381 -10.65 21.62 -13.66
CA TYR A 381 -10.65 20.37 -14.42
C TYR A 381 -10.78 19.11 -13.53
N ARG A 382 -11.00 19.30 -12.22
CA ARG A 382 -11.17 18.22 -11.25
C ARG A 382 -12.62 17.75 -11.22
N ASP A 383 -12.84 16.47 -10.94
CA ASP A 383 -14.17 15.88 -10.77
C ASP A 383 -14.67 16.07 -9.32
N PRO A 384 -15.70 16.90 -9.07
CA PRO A 384 -16.27 17.10 -7.73
C PRO A 384 -16.82 15.82 -7.09
N ALA A 385 -17.26 14.83 -7.86
CA ALA A 385 -17.77 13.57 -7.34
C ALA A 385 -16.69 12.76 -6.60
N THR A 386 -15.43 12.98 -6.94
CA THR A 386 -14.27 12.30 -6.35
C THR A 386 -13.66 13.04 -5.17
N LYS A 387 -14.32 14.09 -4.65
CA LYS A 387 -13.81 14.88 -3.53
C LYS A 387 -13.55 14.04 -2.27
N TYR A 388 -12.38 14.26 -1.65
CA TYR A 388 -11.96 13.70 -0.36
C TYR A 388 -11.00 14.65 0.38
N THR A 389 -10.78 14.35 1.67
CA THR A 389 -9.74 14.99 2.48
C THR A 389 -8.48 14.13 2.47
N ASP A 390 -7.35 14.70 2.05
CA ASP A 390 -6.06 13.98 2.01
C ASP A 390 -5.42 13.82 3.41
N SER A 391 -4.31 13.09 3.49
CA SER A 391 -3.59 12.85 4.75
C SER A 391 -2.98 14.11 5.38
N ASN A 392 -2.86 15.21 4.63
CA ASN A 392 -2.40 16.51 5.11
C ASN A 392 -3.57 17.42 5.56
N GLY A 393 -4.82 16.96 5.45
CA GLY A 393 -6.02 17.71 5.82
C GLY A 393 -6.57 18.63 4.72
N PHE A 394 -6.08 18.52 3.48
CA PHE A 394 -6.63 19.28 2.35
C PHE A 394 -7.97 18.68 1.91
N GLN A 395 -9.06 19.40 2.18
CA GLN A 395 -10.44 18.93 2.03
C GLN A 395 -10.96 18.87 0.58
N ASN A 396 -10.23 19.43 -0.38
CA ASN A 396 -10.66 19.56 -1.78
C ASN A 396 -9.79 18.71 -2.72
N ALA A 397 -9.19 17.62 -2.22
CA ALA A 397 -8.49 16.67 -3.07
C ALA A 397 -9.51 15.96 -3.97
N MET A 398 -9.26 15.95 -5.27
CA MET A 398 -10.18 15.43 -6.30
C MET A 398 -9.35 14.82 -7.42
N TYR A 399 -9.85 13.76 -8.05
CA TYR A 399 -9.27 13.23 -9.28
C TYR A 399 -9.54 14.17 -10.45
N TRP A 400 -8.84 13.96 -11.55
CA TRP A 400 -9.10 14.65 -12.79
C TRP A 400 -10.42 14.18 -13.41
N ASP A 401 -11.18 15.11 -13.97
CA ASP A 401 -12.35 14.76 -14.78
C ASP A 401 -11.87 14.24 -16.15
N ILE A 402 -12.34 13.05 -16.52
CA ILE A 402 -11.98 12.36 -17.76
C ILE A 402 -12.27 13.21 -19.00
N ILE A 403 -13.32 14.05 -18.97
CA ILE A 403 -13.67 14.92 -20.10
C ILE A 403 -12.61 16.00 -20.37
N HIS A 404 -11.76 16.27 -19.38
CA HIS A 404 -10.74 17.33 -19.42
C HIS A 404 -9.30 16.82 -19.56
N TYR A 405 -9.07 15.50 -19.71
CA TYR A 405 -7.71 14.94 -19.79
C TYR A 405 -6.83 15.60 -20.85
N ASN A 406 -7.35 15.84 -22.06
CA ASN A 406 -6.59 16.54 -23.11
C ASN A 406 -6.24 17.99 -22.71
N SER A 407 -7.17 18.71 -22.06
CA SER A 407 -6.92 20.06 -21.57
C SER A 407 -5.84 20.07 -20.47
N ILE A 408 -5.88 19.11 -19.55
CA ILE A 408 -4.90 18.99 -18.46
C ILE A 408 -3.51 18.66 -19.04
N SER A 409 -3.44 17.71 -19.98
CA SER A 409 -2.20 17.36 -20.68
C SER A 409 -1.60 18.57 -21.41
N LYS A 410 -2.42 19.42 -22.03
CA LYS A 410 -1.94 20.66 -22.65
C LYS A 410 -1.40 21.66 -21.63
N GLU A 411 -2.11 21.86 -20.52
CA GLU A 411 -1.69 22.76 -19.46
C GLU A 411 -0.36 22.32 -18.85
N ILE A 412 -0.24 21.08 -18.37
CA ILE A 412 1.00 20.60 -17.73
C ILE A 412 2.19 20.64 -18.69
N ASN A 413 1.96 20.49 -20.00
CA ASN A 413 2.97 20.59 -21.05
C ASN A 413 3.23 22.01 -21.56
N ASP A 414 2.62 23.05 -20.98
CA ASP A 414 3.05 24.43 -21.18
C ASP A 414 4.39 24.69 -20.49
N LYS A 415 5.46 24.39 -21.25
CA LYS A 415 6.87 24.48 -20.86
C LYS A 415 7.31 25.89 -20.42
N LYS A 416 6.52 26.93 -20.71
CA LYS A 416 6.81 28.32 -20.28
C LYS A 416 6.10 28.67 -18.98
N ARG A 417 4.89 28.13 -18.79
CA ARG A 417 4.02 28.49 -17.67
C ARG A 417 4.36 27.72 -16.40
N TYR A 418 4.67 26.43 -16.53
CA TYR A 418 4.96 25.55 -15.40
C TYR A 418 6.33 24.88 -15.53
N LYS A 419 7.02 24.77 -14.40
CA LYS A 419 8.25 23.98 -14.24
C LYS A 419 7.93 22.50 -13.99
N ALA A 420 7.17 21.90 -14.88
CA ALA A 420 6.61 20.55 -14.70
C ALA A 420 7.59 19.42 -15.08
N GLY A 421 8.89 19.60 -14.87
CA GLY A 421 9.91 18.61 -15.23
C GLY A 421 9.67 17.26 -14.56
N PHE A 422 9.27 17.25 -13.28
CA PHE A 422 8.96 16.03 -12.52
C PHE A 422 7.64 15.35 -12.93
N SER A 423 6.88 15.91 -13.88
CA SER A 423 5.68 15.24 -14.40
C SER A 423 5.99 13.90 -15.09
N TYR A 424 7.24 13.65 -15.49
CA TYR A 424 7.69 12.35 -16.02
C TYR A 424 7.39 11.17 -15.07
N LEU A 425 7.30 11.42 -13.77
CA LEU A 425 6.94 10.41 -12.78
C LEU A 425 5.56 9.80 -13.06
N PHE A 426 4.70 10.49 -13.82
CA PHE A 426 3.32 10.08 -14.10
C PHE A 426 2.96 10.13 -15.59
N ASN A 427 3.92 10.31 -16.50
CA ASN A 427 3.63 10.50 -17.94
C ASN A 427 3.18 9.22 -18.68
N PHE A 428 3.00 8.11 -17.97
CA PHE A 428 2.22 6.96 -18.44
C PHE A 428 0.70 7.22 -18.44
N ASN A 429 0.24 8.37 -17.90
CA ASN A 429 -1.15 8.78 -17.92
C ASN A 429 -1.45 9.83 -18.99
N GLN A 430 -2.56 9.66 -19.70
CA GLN A 430 -2.98 10.57 -20.79
C GLN A 430 -3.26 12.01 -20.35
N TYR A 431 -3.61 12.24 -19.08
CA TYR A 431 -3.78 13.60 -18.54
C TYR A 431 -2.44 14.29 -18.20
N ILE A 432 -1.32 13.56 -18.20
CA ILE A 432 0.02 14.12 -18.04
C ILE A 432 0.68 14.30 -19.40
N ASP A 433 0.64 13.28 -20.23
CA ASP A 433 1.18 13.28 -21.59
C ASP A 433 0.21 12.49 -22.46
N TRP A 434 -0.43 13.18 -23.40
CA TRP A 434 -1.48 12.60 -24.25
C TRP A 434 -1.00 11.40 -25.07
N ASP A 435 0.26 11.44 -25.50
CA ASP A 435 0.86 10.38 -26.32
C ASP A 435 1.37 9.21 -25.47
N THR A 436 1.48 9.40 -24.14
CA THR A 436 1.97 8.40 -23.17
C THR A 436 3.22 7.65 -23.66
N PRO A 437 4.32 8.36 -23.96
CA PRO A 437 5.48 7.75 -24.60
C PRO A 437 6.13 6.68 -23.71
N ASP A 438 6.48 5.55 -24.32
CA ASP A 438 7.17 4.44 -23.67
C ASP A 438 8.61 4.77 -23.24
N THR A 439 9.17 5.89 -23.72
CA THR A 439 10.53 6.35 -23.40
C THR A 439 10.56 7.80 -22.95
N LEU A 440 11.54 8.11 -22.10
CA LEU A 440 11.84 9.42 -21.56
C LEU A 440 13.14 9.93 -22.17
N ASN A 441 13.09 11.08 -22.82
CA ASN A 441 14.28 11.82 -23.23
C ASN A 441 14.76 12.68 -22.06
N ILE A 442 15.93 12.34 -21.51
CA ILE A 442 16.57 13.03 -20.40
C ILE A 442 17.87 13.66 -20.92
N ASP A 443 17.88 14.99 -20.95
CA ASP A 443 19.09 15.75 -21.26
C ASP A 443 19.81 16.08 -19.96
N VAL A 444 21.12 15.84 -19.92
CA VAL A 444 21.98 16.17 -18.78
C VAL A 444 23.21 16.96 -19.22
N GLU A 445 23.79 17.67 -18.27
CA GLU A 445 25.12 18.23 -18.37
C GLU A 445 26.09 17.42 -17.51
N ARG A 446 27.17 16.94 -18.13
CA ARG A 446 28.23 16.17 -17.48
C ARG A 446 29.57 16.84 -17.79
N LYS A 447 30.19 17.46 -16.77
CA LYS A 447 31.48 18.15 -16.90
C LYS A 447 31.50 19.20 -18.03
N GLY A 448 30.39 19.92 -18.23
CA GLY A 448 30.22 20.95 -19.27
C GLY A 448 29.77 20.43 -20.64
N GLU A 449 29.71 19.11 -20.85
CA GLU A 449 29.17 18.51 -22.07
C GLU A 449 27.69 18.19 -21.91
N LYS A 450 26.89 18.50 -22.95
CA LYS A 450 25.47 18.15 -22.99
C LYS A 450 25.29 16.77 -23.61
N LEU A 451 24.61 15.89 -22.89
CA LEU A 451 24.32 14.52 -23.31
C LEU A 451 22.79 14.31 -23.26
N SER A 452 22.27 13.52 -24.20
CA SER A 452 20.85 13.15 -24.25
C SER A 452 20.73 11.64 -24.13
N PHE A 453 19.86 11.18 -23.23
CA PHE A 453 19.63 9.77 -22.95
C PHE A 453 18.16 9.43 -23.18
N GLU A 454 17.91 8.37 -23.93
CA GLU A 454 16.60 7.75 -24.04
C GLU A 454 16.48 6.66 -22.97
N VAL A 455 15.59 6.87 -22.01
CA VAL A 455 15.37 5.96 -20.86
C VAL A 455 13.99 5.35 -20.97
N LYS A 456 13.89 4.02 -21.03
CA LYS A 456 12.61 3.31 -20.92
C LYS A 456 12.27 3.05 -19.45
N PRO A 457 11.43 3.87 -18.78
CA PRO A 457 11.12 3.66 -17.37
C PRO A 457 10.36 2.34 -17.14
N ILE A 458 10.33 1.90 -15.89
CA ILE A 458 9.46 0.81 -15.44
C ILE A 458 8.36 1.43 -14.59
N ILE A 459 7.10 1.06 -14.82
CA ILE A 459 6.01 1.51 -13.94
C ILE A 459 6.08 0.69 -12.65
N ASN A 460 6.59 1.30 -11.59
CA ASN A 460 6.54 0.72 -10.26
C ASN A 460 5.18 0.99 -9.65
N ARG A 461 4.62 -0.03 -9.01
CA ARG A 461 3.36 0.06 -8.29
C ARG A 461 3.53 -0.59 -6.93
N HIS A 462 3.11 0.12 -5.91
CA HIS A 462 3.04 -0.39 -4.56
C HIS A 462 1.67 -0.10 -3.98
N SER A 463 1.08 -1.14 -3.39
CA SER A 463 -0.15 -1.03 -2.63
C SER A 463 0.07 -1.73 -1.31
N HIS A 464 -0.09 -0.98 -0.23
CA HIS A 464 -0.10 -1.51 1.11
C HIS A 464 -1.40 -1.09 1.78
N VAL A 465 -2.11 -2.08 2.30
CA VAL A 465 -3.30 -1.89 3.12
C VAL A 465 -2.98 -2.46 4.49
N SER A 466 -2.84 -1.58 5.47
CA SER A 466 -2.73 -1.98 6.87
C SER A 466 -4.11 -1.90 7.52
N VAL A 467 -4.32 -2.73 8.55
CA VAL A 467 -5.55 -2.76 9.33
C VAL A 467 -5.21 -2.68 10.81
N GLU A 468 -5.95 -1.83 11.52
CA GLU A 468 -5.89 -1.64 12.98
C GLU A 468 -7.22 -1.98 13.64
#